data_AF-Q8EVR0-F1
#
_entry.id   AF-Q8EVR0-F1
#
_cell.length_a   1.000
_cell.length_b   1.000
_cell.length_c   1.000
_cell.angle_alpha   90.00
_cell.angle_beta   90.00
_cell.angle_gamma   90.00
#
_symmetry.space_group_name_H-M   'P 1'
#
loop_
_entity.id
_entity.type
_entity.pdbx_description
1 polymer ?
#
loop_
_entity_poly.entity_id
_entity_poly.type
_entity_poly.pdbx_seq_one_letter_code
_entity_poly.pdbx_strand_id
1 'polypeptide(L)'
;MKINKNNMPESFTGSMKEKDFISIIKGCKTVNVKNLTKIFETYVDEQNGDVFDTIGVKCYMEFTTIKKRPKPSIDLPPIVPTDDVREMLKILITEVRGIKEEIVVIKEDIKTLKEDVAVLKEDVSKIKRCPTIARELAELD
;
A
#
# COMPACT_ATOMS: atom_id res chain seq x y z
N MET A 1 -18.87 16.26 -38.27
CA MET A 1 -17.82 16.24 -37.22
C MET A 1 -17.81 14.85 -36.59
N LYS A 2 -16.75 14.05 -36.79
CA LYS A 2 -16.62 12.70 -36.23
C LYS A 2 -16.08 12.82 -34.80
N ILE A 3 -16.87 12.47 -33.79
CA ILE A 3 -16.41 12.46 -32.40
C ILE A 3 -15.52 11.22 -32.23
N ASN A 4 -14.22 11.46 -32.01
CA ASN A 4 -13.22 10.44 -31.74
C ASN A 4 -13.50 9.80 -30.36
N LYS A 5 -13.57 8.46 -30.30
CA LYS A 5 -13.99 7.69 -29.11
C LYS A 5 -13.03 7.78 -27.91
N ASN A 6 -11.87 8.43 -28.04
CA ASN A 6 -10.83 8.40 -27.02
C ASN A 6 -10.57 9.73 -26.29
N ASN A 7 -11.25 10.84 -26.63
CA ASN A 7 -11.13 12.10 -25.88
C ASN A 7 -12.49 12.79 -25.83
N MET A 8 -13.30 12.45 -24.82
CA MET A 8 -14.44 13.28 -24.46
C MET A 8 -13.91 14.47 -23.65
N PRO A 9 -14.26 15.72 -23.98
CA PRO A 9 -13.85 16.88 -23.18
C PRO A 9 -14.39 16.74 -21.74
N GLU A 10 -13.68 17.31 -20.76
CA GLU A 10 -14.03 17.22 -19.32
C GLU A 10 -15.47 17.65 -19.01
N SER A 11 -16.06 18.50 -19.88
CA SER A 11 -17.48 18.81 -19.88
C SER A 11 -17.98 19.15 -21.28
N PHE A 12 -19.26 18.90 -21.55
CA PHE A 12 -19.95 19.32 -22.77
C PHE A 12 -21.13 20.23 -22.39
N THR A 13 -21.16 21.42 -22.99
CA THR A 13 -22.28 22.37 -22.87
C THR A 13 -22.75 22.73 -24.27
N GLY A 14 -23.99 22.38 -24.59
CA GLY A 14 -24.59 22.64 -25.91
C GLY A 14 -25.73 21.68 -26.23
N SER A 15 -26.28 21.78 -27.44
CA SER A 15 -27.34 20.90 -27.91
C SER A 15 -26.79 19.56 -28.42
N MET A 16 -27.43 18.46 -28.05
CA MET A 16 -27.07 17.10 -28.47
C MET A 16 -28.28 16.38 -29.06
N LYS A 17 -28.06 15.53 -30.07
CA LYS A 17 -29.13 14.68 -30.63
C LYS A 17 -29.44 13.53 -29.68
N GLU A 18 -30.70 13.15 -29.60
CA GLU A 18 -31.19 12.07 -28.74
C GLU A 18 -30.37 10.77 -28.89
N LYS A 19 -30.11 10.34 -30.13
CA LYS A 19 -29.33 9.12 -30.42
C LYS A 19 -27.92 9.14 -29.81
N ASP A 20 -27.28 10.31 -29.76
CA ASP A 20 -25.91 10.45 -29.29
C ASP A 20 -25.92 10.42 -27.76
N PHE A 21 -26.91 11.06 -27.13
CA PHE A 21 -27.15 10.99 -25.69
C PHE A 21 -27.45 9.55 -25.22
N ILE A 22 -28.35 8.84 -25.92
CA ILE A 22 -28.69 7.43 -25.62
C ILE A 22 -27.43 6.55 -25.70
N SER A 23 -26.53 6.80 -26.65
CA SER A 23 -25.29 6.05 -26.77
C SER A 23 -24.36 6.25 -25.58
N ILE A 24 -24.36 7.41 -24.92
CA ILE A 24 -23.52 7.71 -23.75
C ILE A 24 -24.03 6.95 -22.52
N ILE A 25 -25.35 6.93 -22.33
CA ILE A 25 -25.97 6.32 -21.15
C ILE A 25 -26.26 4.82 -21.32
N LYS A 26 -25.94 4.27 -22.50
CA LYS A 26 -26.19 2.86 -22.84
C LYS A 26 -25.46 1.92 -21.89
N GLY A 27 -26.22 1.10 -21.17
CA GLY A 27 -25.69 0.13 -20.20
C GLY A 27 -25.78 0.58 -18.74
N CYS A 28 -26.24 1.81 -18.49
CA CYS A 28 -26.63 2.24 -17.14
C CYS A 28 -27.96 1.56 -16.77
N LYS A 29 -28.01 0.92 -15.58
CA LYS A 29 -29.25 0.31 -15.07
C LYS A 29 -30.13 1.31 -14.32
N THR A 30 -29.51 2.29 -13.67
CA THR A 30 -30.16 3.32 -12.86
C THR A 30 -29.51 4.66 -13.15
N VAL A 31 -30.26 5.74 -12.99
CA VAL A 31 -29.81 7.11 -13.22
C VAL A 31 -30.08 7.92 -11.96
N ASN A 32 -29.06 8.62 -11.46
CA ASN A 32 -29.24 9.52 -10.34
C ASN A 32 -29.62 10.90 -10.87
N VAL A 33 -30.75 11.42 -10.43
CA VAL A 33 -31.28 12.71 -10.91
C VAL A 33 -31.43 13.65 -9.72
N LYS A 34 -30.91 14.88 -9.85
CA LYS A 34 -31.04 15.96 -8.87
C LYS A 34 -31.74 17.17 -9.52
N ASN A 35 -32.53 17.89 -8.72
CA ASN A 35 -33.24 19.11 -9.14
C ASN A 35 -34.07 18.91 -10.41
N LEU A 36 -34.90 17.86 -10.46
CA LEU A 36 -35.74 17.54 -11.61
C LEU A 36 -36.97 18.45 -11.67
N THR A 37 -37.01 19.33 -12.67
CA THR A 37 -38.14 20.20 -12.98
C THR A 37 -38.67 19.87 -14.38
N LYS A 38 -39.98 19.64 -14.48
CA LYS A 38 -40.68 19.52 -15.76
C LYS A 38 -41.40 20.84 -16.06
N ILE A 39 -41.30 21.29 -17.30
CA ILE A 39 -41.87 22.53 -17.79
C ILE A 39 -42.82 22.16 -18.93
N PHE A 40 -44.04 22.67 -18.89
CA PHE A 40 -45.05 22.43 -19.92
C PHE A 40 -45.44 23.79 -20.48
N GLU A 41 -45.23 24.00 -21.78
CA GLU A 41 -45.58 25.25 -22.46
C GLU A 41 -46.34 24.92 -23.73
N THR A 42 -47.51 25.54 -23.90
CA THR A 42 -48.31 25.46 -25.12
C THR A 42 -48.10 26.75 -25.91
N TYR A 43 -47.76 26.61 -27.18
CA TYR A 43 -47.61 27.72 -28.12
C TYR A 43 -48.61 27.56 -29.27
N VAL A 44 -49.19 28.65 -29.73
CA VAL A 44 -50.06 28.67 -30.91
C VAL A 44 -49.34 29.44 -32.00
N ASP A 45 -49.13 28.81 -33.15
CA ASP A 45 -48.57 29.46 -34.33
C ASP A 45 -49.61 30.41 -34.92
N GLU A 46 -49.30 31.70 -34.88
CA GLU A 46 -50.21 32.77 -35.30
C GLU A 46 -50.47 32.80 -36.81
N GLN A 47 -49.65 32.12 -37.63
CA GLN A 47 -49.80 32.14 -39.09
C GLN A 47 -50.72 31.05 -39.62
N ASN A 48 -50.71 29.87 -39.00
CA ASN A 48 -51.48 28.71 -39.46
C ASN A 48 -52.46 28.16 -38.40
N GLY A 49 -52.41 28.66 -37.16
CA GLY A 49 -53.28 28.24 -36.07
C GLY A 49 -52.89 26.91 -35.43
N ASP A 50 -51.73 26.33 -35.78
CA ASP A 50 -51.26 25.07 -35.21
C ASP A 50 -50.91 25.26 -33.73
N VAL A 51 -51.34 24.32 -32.91
CA VAL A 51 -51.06 24.30 -31.47
C VAL A 51 -49.93 23.32 -31.19
N PHE A 52 -48.89 23.78 -30.52
CA PHE A 52 -47.71 23.02 -30.15
C PHE A 52 -47.61 22.91 -28.63
N ASP A 53 -47.71 21.70 -28.11
CA ASP A 53 -47.40 21.40 -26.72
C ASP A 53 -45.94 21.00 -26.58
N THR A 54 -45.20 21.70 -25.73
CA THR A 54 -43.79 21.43 -25.44
C THR A 54 -43.62 20.92 -24.02
N ILE A 55 -42.74 19.94 -23.87
CA ILE A 55 -42.37 19.36 -22.57
C ILE A 55 -40.86 19.53 -22.42
N GLY A 56 -40.45 20.46 -21.56
CA GLY A 56 -39.08 20.69 -21.15
C GLY A 56 -38.75 19.93 -19.87
N VAL A 57 -37.50 19.49 -19.73
CA VAL A 57 -36.99 18.90 -18.48
C VAL A 57 -35.65 19.55 -18.14
N LYS A 58 -35.54 20.12 -16.94
CA LYS A 58 -34.29 20.67 -16.40
C LYS A 58 -33.89 19.85 -15.18
N CYS A 59 -32.70 19.26 -15.22
CA CYS A 59 -32.16 18.50 -14.09
C CYS A 59 -30.65 18.33 -14.22
N TYR A 60 -30.02 17.90 -13.14
CA TYR A 60 -28.68 17.34 -13.14
C TYR A 60 -28.77 15.82 -13.11
N MET A 61 -28.11 15.14 -14.05
CA MET A 61 -28.10 13.67 -14.12
C MET A 61 -26.67 13.13 -13.99
N GLU A 62 -26.52 12.05 -13.24
CA GLU A 62 -25.28 11.30 -13.10
C GLU A 62 -25.50 9.83 -13.47
N PHE A 63 -24.63 9.32 -14.34
CA PHE A 63 -24.72 7.98 -14.92
C PHE A 63 -23.47 7.18 -14.57
N THR A 64 -23.65 5.94 -14.12
CA THR A 64 -22.54 5.02 -13.86
C THR A 64 -22.80 3.68 -14.50
N THR A 65 -21.84 3.17 -15.28
CA THR A 65 -21.90 1.84 -15.87
C THR A 65 -20.87 0.93 -15.21
N ILE A 66 -21.33 -0.15 -14.59
CA ILE A 66 -20.46 -1.19 -14.04
C ILE A 66 -20.32 -2.30 -15.09
N LYS A 67 -19.08 -2.56 -15.54
CA LYS A 67 -18.75 -3.67 -16.43
C LYS A 67 -18.08 -4.80 -15.63
N LYS A 68 -18.78 -5.92 -15.45
CA LYS A 68 -18.18 -7.14 -14.88
C LYS A 68 -17.14 -7.67 -15.86
N ARG A 69 -15.90 -7.83 -15.41
CA ARG A 69 -14.85 -8.53 -16.17
C ARG A 69 -14.57 -9.89 -15.51
N PRO A 70 -14.28 -10.95 -16.29
CA PRO A 70 -13.82 -12.20 -15.71
C PRO A 70 -12.52 -11.95 -14.95
N LYS A 71 -12.35 -12.63 -13.81
CA LYS A 71 -11.08 -12.63 -13.09
C LYS A 71 -10.03 -13.21 -14.04
N PRO A 72 -8.86 -12.56 -14.25
CA PRO A 72 -7.81 -13.14 -15.05
C PRO A 72 -7.44 -14.51 -14.47
N SER A 73 -7.61 -15.57 -15.26
CA SER A 73 -7.07 -16.88 -14.94
C SER A 73 -5.57 -16.80 -15.21
N ILE A 74 -4.78 -16.48 -14.19
CA ILE A 74 -3.32 -16.60 -14.29
C ILE A 74 -2.99 -18.04 -13.92
N ASP A 75 -2.74 -18.86 -14.93
CA ASP A 75 -2.20 -20.21 -14.74
C ASP A 75 -0.69 -20.06 -14.52
N LEU A 76 -0.29 -19.65 -13.31
CA LEU A 76 1.12 -19.65 -12.94
C LEU A 76 1.54 -21.09 -12.65
N PRO A 77 2.69 -21.55 -13.18
CA PRO A 77 3.25 -22.80 -12.74
C PRO A 77 3.49 -22.76 -11.21
N PRO A 78 3.47 -23.92 -10.52
CA PRO A 78 3.85 -23.99 -9.12
C PRO A 78 5.22 -23.31 -8.93
N ILE A 79 5.33 -22.44 -7.92
CA ILE A 79 6.61 -21.83 -7.56
C ILE A 79 7.50 -22.95 -7.02
N VAL A 80 8.34 -23.53 -7.88
CA VAL A 80 9.38 -24.46 -7.48
C VAL A 80 10.60 -23.61 -7.10
N PRO A 81 11.14 -23.73 -5.87
CA PRO A 81 12.38 -23.08 -5.51
C PRO A 81 13.45 -23.47 -6.54
N THR A 82 14.06 -22.49 -7.19
CA THR A 82 15.17 -22.74 -8.10
C THR A 82 16.35 -23.32 -7.31
N ASP A 83 17.20 -24.10 -7.97
CA ASP A 83 18.37 -24.69 -7.32
C ASP A 83 19.28 -23.62 -6.69
N ASP A 84 19.34 -22.42 -7.29
CA ASP A 84 20.06 -21.26 -6.74
C ASP A 84 19.55 -20.84 -5.35
N VAL A 85 18.22 -20.76 -5.19
CA VAL A 85 17.59 -20.40 -3.90
C VAL A 85 17.87 -21.47 -2.86
N ARG A 86 17.88 -22.74 -3.26
CA ARG A 86 18.18 -23.86 -2.36
C ARG A 86 19.63 -23.84 -1.90
N GLU A 87 20.57 -23.60 -2.81
CA GLU A 87 22.00 -23.52 -2.47
C GLU A 87 22.30 -22.31 -1.58
N MET A 88 21.75 -21.14 -1.90
CA MET A 88 21.86 -19.97 -1.02
C MET A 88 21.35 -20.26 0.39
N LEU A 89 20.21 -20.95 0.51
CA LEU A 89 19.64 -21.30 1.81
C LEU A 89 20.56 -22.26 2.60
N LYS A 90 21.19 -23.23 1.95
CA LYS A 90 22.14 -24.15 2.60
C LYS A 90 23.37 -23.42 3.14
N ILE A 91 23.92 -22.50 2.35
CA ILE A 91 25.06 -21.66 2.77
C ILE A 91 24.66 -20.85 4.00
N LEU A 92 23.53 -20.13 3.93
CA LEU A 92 23.01 -19.35 5.07
C LEU A 92 22.81 -20.18 6.33
N ILE A 93 22.23 -21.39 6.21
CA ILE A 93 22.04 -22.29 7.36
C ILE A 93 23.38 -22.71 7.97
N THR A 94 24.38 -22.96 7.14
CA THR A 94 25.71 -23.37 7.57
C THR A 94 26.42 -22.24 8.32
N GLU A 95 26.41 -21.04 7.75
CA GLU A 95 26.99 -19.83 8.38
C GLU A 95 26.32 -19.52 9.71
N VAL A 96 24.97 -19.56 9.76
CA VAL A 96 24.22 -19.31 11.01
C VAL A 96 24.55 -20.35 12.08
N ARG A 97 24.81 -21.62 11.69
CA ARG A 97 25.25 -22.64 12.63
C ARG A 97 26.66 -22.35 13.15
N GLY A 98 27.59 -21.94 12.29
CA GLY A 98 28.94 -21.52 12.69
C GLY A 98 28.92 -20.37 13.68
N ILE A 99 28.15 -19.31 13.40
CA ILE A 99 27.97 -18.17 14.31
C ILE A 99 27.42 -18.64 15.68
N LYS A 100 26.48 -19.58 15.69
CA LYS A 100 25.91 -20.11 16.93
C LYS A 100 26.97 -20.84 17.77
N GLU A 101 27.85 -21.61 17.14
CA GLU A 101 28.95 -22.32 17.80
C GLU A 101 29.97 -21.33 18.38
N GLU A 102 30.38 -20.32 17.61
CA GLU A 102 31.28 -19.26 18.10
C GLU A 102 30.70 -18.49 19.29
N ILE A 103 29.39 -18.18 19.28
CA ILE A 103 28.71 -17.54 20.41
C ILE A 103 28.74 -18.41 21.67
N VAL A 104 28.70 -19.74 21.55
CA VAL A 104 28.82 -20.64 22.70
C VAL A 104 30.21 -20.55 23.32
N VAL A 105 31.26 -20.60 22.49
CA VAL A 105 32.65 -20.45 22.93
C VAL A 105 32.87 -19.11 23.63
N ILE A 106 32.41 -18.00 23.01
CA ILE A 106 32.54 -16.66 23.61
C ILE A 106 31.84 -16.59 24.98
N LYS A 107 30.68 -17.25 25.15
CA LYS A 107 29.98 -17.28 26.44
C LYS A 107 30.79 -18.03 27.51
N GLU A 108 31.46 -19.11 27.13
CA GLU A 108 32.33 -19.88 28.03
C GLU A 108 33.55 -19.05 28.42
N ASP A 109 34.23 -18.42 27.46
CA ASP A 109 35.38 -17.54 27.70
C ASP A 109 35.00 -16.36 28.62
N ILE A 110 33.85 -15.72 28.40
CA ILE A 110 33.35 -14.65 29.27
C ILE A 110 33.06 -15.16 30.68
N LYS A 111 32.61 -16.40 30.84
CA LYS A 111 32.38 -16.99 32.17
C LYS A 111 33.71 -17.17 32.91
N THR A 112 34.71 -17.76 32.26
CA THR A 112 36.05 -17.90 32.82
C THR A 112 36.65 -16.55 33.18
N LEU A 113 36.56 -15.57 32.28
CA LEU A 113 37.05 -14.21 32.54
C LEU A 113 36.38 -13.55 33.76
N LYS A 114 35.07 -13.80 33.97
CA LYS A 114 34.37 -13.29 35.16
C LYS A 114 34.89 -13.94 36.45
N GLU A 115 35.21 -15.23 36.41
CA GLU A 115 35.78 -15.96 37.55
C GLU A 115 37.20 -15.43 37.86
N ASP A 116 38.05 -15.28 36.86
CA ASP A 116 39.41 -14.72 37.02
C ASP A 116 39.38 -13.30 37.59
N VAL A 117 38.47 -12.44 37.09
CA VAL A 117 38.30 -11.07 37.60
C VAL A 117 37.78 -11.07 39.04
N ALA A 118 36.95 -12.04 39.44
CA ALA A 118 36.49 -12.15 40.82
C ALA A 118 37.64 -12.51 41.77
N VAL A 119 38.50 -13.46 41.37
CA VAL A 119 39.71 -13.84 42.12
C VAL A 119 40.66 -12.64 42.23
N LEU A 120 40.94 -11.95 41.13
CA LEU A 120 41.78 -10.76 41.12
C LEU A 120 41.24 -9.66 42.05
N LYS A 121 39.92 -9.44 42.08
CA LYS A 121 39.30 -8.48 43.02
C LYS A 121 39.50 -8.90 44.48
N GLU A 122 39.41 -10.18 44.78
CA GLU A 122 39.66 -10.71 46.12
C GLU A 122 41.12 -10.51 46.54
N ASP A 123 42.06 -10.87 45.66
CA ASP A 123 43.50 -10.76 45.93
C ASP A 123 43.94 -9.31 46.09
N VAL A 124 43.46 -8.40 45.23
CA VAL A 124 43.69 -6.96 45.40
C VAL A 124 43.09 -6.46 46.71
N SER A 125 41.93 -6.97 47.14
CA SER A 125 41.33 -6.60 48.43
C SER A 125 42.16 -7.09 49.62
N LYS A 126 42.76 -8.29 49.53
CA LYS A 126 43.68 -8.81 50.55
C LYS A 126 44.96 -7.97 50.62
N ILE A 127 45.56 -7.65 49.47
CA ILE A 127 46.75 -6.80 49.38
C ILE A 127 46.51 -5.43 50.03
N LYS A 128 45.37 -4.79 49.72
CA LYS A 128 45.00 -3.50 50.33
C LYS A 128 44.79 -3.54 51.85
N ARG A 129 44.53 -4.71 52.42
CA ARG A 129 44.41 -4.90 53.88
C ARG A 129 45.75 -5.17 54.57
N CYS A 130 46.83 -5.40 53.82
CA CYS A 130 48.15 -5.59 54.39
C CYS A 130 48.77 -4.23 54.73
N PRO A 131 49.01 -3.90 56.02
CA PRO A 131 49.41 -2.55 56.44
C PRO A 131 50.76 -2.10 55.87
N THR A 132 51.70 -3.02 55.73
CA THR A 132 53.05 -2.73 55.18
C THR A 132 52.97 -2.42 53.69
N ILE A 133 52.28 -3.27 52.91
CA ILE A 133 52.14 -3.10 51.47
C ILE A 133 51.26 -1.88 51.14
N ALA A 134 50.17 -1.65 51.88
CA ALA A 134 49.31 -0.49 51.68
C ALA A 134 50.04 0.84 51.92
N ARG A 135 50.99 0.87 52.88
CA ARG A 135 51.85 2.03 53.12
C ARG A 135 52.84 2.25 51.97
N GLU A 136 53.52 1.21 51.51
CA GLU A 136 54.45 1.29 50.38
C GLU A 136 53.75 1.70 49.07
N LEU A 137 52.54 1.20 48.82
CA LEU A 137 51.73 1.59 47.66
C LEU A 137 51.27 3.06 47.71
N ALA A 138 51.04 3.62 48.89
CA ALA A 138 50.68 5.03 49.06
C ALA A 138 51.87 5.99 48.92
N GLU A 139 53.10 5.47 49.00
CA GLU A 139 54.35 6.21 48.77
C GLU A 139 54.84 6.13 47.31
N LEU A 140 54.13 5.36 46.46
CA LEU A 140 54.43 5.20 45.03
C LEU A 140 53.63 6.16 44.11
N ASP A 141 52.70 6.96 44.67
CA ASP A 141 52.09 8.13 44.02
C ASP A 141 53.03 9.36 44.10
#